data_AF-A0A8H5EMI0-F1
#
_entry.id   AF-A0A8H5EMI0-F1
#
_cell.length_a   1.000
_cell.length_b   1.000
_cell.length_c   1.000
_cell.angle_alpha   90.00
_cell.angle_beta   90.00
_cell.angle_gamma   90.00
#
_symmetry.space_group_name_H-M   'P 1'
#
loop_
_entity.id
_entity.type
_entity.pdbx_description
1 polymer ?
#
loop_
_entity_poly.entity_id
_entity_poly.type
_entity_poly.pdbx_seq_one_letter_code
_entity_poly.pdbx_strand_id
1 'polypeptide(L)'
;RDKYGNDVRNENMAFRVAADANQRHIEGLNLRIQSADAERLELIEARPRLQGLQTQLNGISELLRQATEVRRKSEQDCDDLKQVVVKATQDMSSLYDRYTSLSETHAKTEEALSKQLDAAHRELGKERSENEELQTKLASTATESRAKDIQLEKVQDQLTTLHSELGEERRRVDKVGTLGESVKSILETLESTQSLQLELSDTKSLLKEAEGKLATQQATCQGFTSDLAKMYLQLAEVFQDLPTTPGGSGSFKMHRVATKMAPLLLAPGAKGKVEAFLESQASEWHCFEQVIALGPSHGRIVGNSCSNHPTGCVWSPANFQLLSLAKSITIDNIDGIAKNIESFLGVKPYASLTG
;
A
#
# COMPACT_ATOMS: atom_id res chain seq x y z
N ARG A 1 209.88 -22.19 -77.69
CA ARG A 1 209.50 -21.56 -76.41
C ARG A 1 208.24 -20.69 -76.54
N ASP A 2 207.89 -20.20 -77.73
CA ASP A 2 206.69 -19.37 -77.95
C ASP A 2 205.33 -20.12 -78.09
N LYS A 3 205.33 -21.46 -78.24
CA LYS A 3 204.10 -22.25 -78.35
C LYS A 3 203.41 -22.50 -77.00
N TYR A 4 204.20 -22.74 -75.94
CA TYR A 4 203.70 -22.97 -74.57
C TYR A 4 203.08 -21.72 -73.92
N GLY A 5 203.51 -20.52 -74.31
CA GLY A 5 202.92 -19.27 -73.83
C GLY A 5 201.53 -18.98 -74.42
N ASN A 6 201.24 -19.51 -75.62
CA ASN A 6 199.94 -19.35 -76.26
C ASN A 6 198.91 -20.39 -75.77
N ASP A 7 199.32 -21.63 -75.48
CA ASP A 7 198.41 -22.66 -74.96
C ASP A 7 197.95 -22.37 -73.52
N VAL A 8 198.85 -21.92 -72.65
CA VAL A 8 198.48 -21.50 -71.27
C VAL A 8 197.60 -20.25 -71.27
N ARG A 9 197.76 -19.35 -72.26
CA ARG A 9 196.84 -18.21 -72.45
C ARG A 9 195.47 -18.66 -72.94
N ASN A 10 195.41 -19.60 -73.88
CA ASN A 10 194.15 -20.13 -74.42
C ASN A 10 193.38 -20.94 -73.36
N GLU A 11 194.06 -21.74 -72.53
CA GLU A 11 193.43 -22.44 -71.41
C GLU A 11 192.95 -21.47 -70.32
N ASN A 12 193.76 -20.46 -69.95
CA ASN A 12 193.29 -19.41 -69.04
C ASN A 12 192.10 -18.63 -69.61
N MET A 13 192.07 -18.40 -70.92
CA MET A 13 190.94 -17.76 -71.59
C MET A 13 189.70 -18.65 -71.60
N ALA A 14 189.85 -19.96 -71.84
CA ALA A 14 188.77 -20.94 -71.79
C ALA A 14 188.21 -21.10 -70.36
N PHE A 15 189.07 -21.16 -69.35
CA PHE A 15 188.66 -21.17 -67.94
C PHE A 15 187.96 -19.88 -67.54
N ARG A 16 188.44 -18.71 -68.00
CA ARG A 16 187.75 -17.44 -67.77
C ARG A 16 186.40 -17.38 -68.48
N VAL A 17 186.30 -17.87 -69.71
CA VAL A 17 185.02 -17.94 -70.45
C VAL A 17 184.04 -18.90 -69.78
N ALA A 18 184.49 -20.06 -69.30
CA ALA A 18 183.67 -21.01 -68.55
C ALA A 18 183.26 -20.46 -67.17
N ALA A 19 184.17 -19.78 -66.48
CA ALA A 19 183.87 -19.09 -65.22
C ALA A 19 182.85 -17.96 -65.44
N ASP A 20 183.00 -17.15 -66.49
CA ASP A 20 182.05 -16.10 -66.86
C ASP A 20 180.69 -16.66 -67.33
N ALA A 21 180.68 -17.83 -67.97
CA ALA A 21 179.45 -18.52 -68.35
C ALA A 21 178.73 -19.09 -67.12
N ASN A 22 179.46 -19.71 -66.19
CA ASN A 22 178.91 -20.20 -64.92
C ASN A 22 178.43 -19.03 -64.04
N GLN A 23 179.18 -17.93 -63.99
CA GLN A 23 178.80 -16.73 -63.27
C GLN A 23 177.51 -16.12 -63.84
N ARG A 24 177.39 -16.00 -65.16
CA ARG A 24 176.13 -15.56 -65.82
C ARG A 24 174.98 -16.54 -65.58
N HIS A 25 175.24 -17.85 -65.53
CA HIS A 25 174.22 -18.84 -65.21
C HIS A 25 173.75 -18.73 -63.76
N ILE A 26 174.67 -18.55 -62.81
CA ILE A 26 174.37 -18.30 -61.39
C ILE A 26 173.59 -16.99 -61.22
N GLU A 27 173.99 -15.92 -61.90
CA GLU A 27 173.25 -14.65 -61.92
C GLU A 27 171.84 -14.82 -62.51
N GLY A 28 171.70 -15.58 -63.60
CA GLY A 28 170.40 -15.93 -64.18
C GLY A 28 169.53 -16.75 -63.23
N LEU A 29 170.10 -17.71 -62.50
CA LEU A 29 169.39 -18.48 -61.47
C LEU A 29 169.00 -17.60 -60.28
N ASN A 30 169.88 -16.70 -59.84
CA ASN A 30 169.59 -15.75 -58.76
C ASN A 30 168.45 -14.80 -59.13
N LEU A 31 168.40 -14.29 -60.36
CA LEU A 31 167.28 -13.47 -60.84
C LEU A 31 165.96 -14.25 -60.88
N ARG A 32 165.99 -15.54 -61.28
CA ARG A 32 164.80 -16.39 -61.27
C ARG A 32 164.32 -16.72 -59.85
N ILE A 33 165.24 -16.94 -58.91
CA ILE A 33 164.93 -17.13 -57.49
C ILE A 33 164.32 -15.84 -56.91
N GLN A 34 164.92 -14.68 -57.17
CA GLN A 34 164.39 -13.39 -56.73
C GLN A 34 163.00 -13.10 -57.32
N SER A 35 162.77 -13.42 -58.60
CA SER A 35 161.46 -13.32 -59.23
C SER A 35 160.43 -14.25 -58.56
N ALA A 36 160.81 -15.50 -58.31
CA ALA A 36 159.93 -16.48 -57.65
C ALA A 36 159.65 -16.11 -56.18
N ASP A 37 160.62 -15.55 -55.47
CA ASP A 37 160.44 -15.07 -54.09
C ASP A 37 159.55 -13.82 -54.04
N ALA A 38 159.64 -12.92 -55.02
CA ALA A 38 158.74 -11.78 -55.17
C ALA A 38 157.29 -12.24 -55.42
N GLU A 39 157.07 -13.16 -56.37
CA GLU A 39 155.76 -13.76 -56.62
C GLU A 39 155.21 -14.50 -55.39
N ARG A 40 156.07 -15.21 -54.65
CA ARG A 40 155.69 -15.89 -53.42
C ARG A 40 155.31 -14.91 -52.31
N LEU A 41 156.01 -13.79 -52.19
CA LEU A 41 155.69 -12.75 -51.21
C LEU A 41 154.35 -12.09 -51.54
N GLU A 42 154.09 -11.77 -52.81
CA GLU A 42 152.79 -11.28 -53.27
C GLU A 42 151.65 -12.27 -52.97
N LEU A 43 151.88 -13.56 -53.17
CA LEU A 43 150.90 -14.60 -52.81
C LEU A 43 150.68 -14.70 -51.29
N ILE A 44 151.73 -14.54 -50.49
CA ILE A 44 151.63 -14.51 -49.01
C ILE A 44 150.81 -13.30 -48.55
N GLU A 45 150.99 -12.13 -49.17
CA GLU A 45 150.23 -10.91 -48.86
C GLU A 45 148.79 -10.93 -49.38
N ALA A 46 148.55 -11.57 -50.53
CA ALA A 46 147.21 -11.69 -51.11
C ALA A 46 146.31 -12.67 -50.34
N ARG A 47 146.88 -13.73 -49.74
CA ARG A 47 146.12 -14.76 -48.99
C ARG A 47 145.25 -14.19 -47.84
N PRO A 48 145.76 -13.38 -46.90
CA PRO A 48 144.93 -12.83 -45.83
C PRO A 48 143.86 -11.87 -46.38
N ARG A 49 144.13 -11.15 -47.47
CA ARG A 49 143.12 -10.30 -48.13
C ARG A 49 141.97 -11.14 -48.71
N LEU A 50 142.29 -12.25 -49.39
CA LEU A 50 141.28 -13.18 -49.90
C LEU A 50 140.47 -13.82 -48.77
N GLN A 51 141.10 -14.18 -47.66
CA GLN A 51 140.40 -14.68 -46.47
C GLN A 51 139.47 -13.63 -45.84
N GLY A 52 139.92 -12.37 -45.78
CA GLY A 52 139.10 -11.24 -45.34
C GLY A 52 137.87 -11.03 -46.22
N LEU A 53 138.05 -11.03 -47.55
CA LEU A 53 136.96 -10.93 -48.52
C LEU A 53 135.99 -12.12 -48.42
N GLN A 54 136.50 -13.34 -48.25
CA GLN A 54 135.64 -14.52 -48.05
C GLN A 54 134.79 -14.39 -46.78
N THR A 55 135.37 -13.87 -45.70
CA THR A 55 134.64 -13.64 -44.44
C THR A 55 133.57 -12.57 -44.62
N GLN A 56 133.88 -11.47 -45.32
CA GLN A 56 132.90 -10.44 -45.65
C GLN A 56 131.78 -10.99 -46.53
N LEU A 57 132.11 -11.79 -47.54
CA LEU A 57 131.11 -12.41 -48.42
C LEU A 57 130.18 -13.33 -47.62
N ASN A 58 130.74 -14.17 -46.73
CA ASN A 58 129.94 -15.02 -45.85
C ASN A 58 129.02 -14.20 -44.93
N GLY A 59 129.51 -13.08 -44.40
CA GLY A 59 128.70 -12.15 -43.59
C GLY A 59 127.55 -11.52 -44.40
N ILE A 60 127.83 -11.08 -45.63
CA ILE A 60 126.81 -10.55 -46.54
C ILE A 60 125.78 -11.62 -46.90
N SER A 61 126.21 -12.85 -47.17
CA SER A 61 125.30 -13.97 -47.45
C SER A 61 124.37 -14.26 -46.28
N GLU A 62 124.87 -14.23 -45.05
CA GLU A 62 124.04 -14.44 -43.86
C GLU A 62 123.04 -13.30 -43.63
N LEU A 63 123.45 -12.03 -43.83
CA LEU A 63 122.55 -10.88 -43.78
C LEU A 63 121.47 -10.95 -44.85
N LEU A 64 121.81 -11.35 -46.08
CA LEU A 64 120.83 -11.57 -47.15
C LEU A 64 119.84 -12.68 -46.79
N ARG A 65 120.32 -13.79 -46.23
CA ARG A 65 119.47 -14.88 -45.75
C ARG A 65 118.48 -14.39 -44.69
N GLN A 66 118.96 -13.64 -43.69
CA GLN A 66 118.10 -13.07 -42.65
C GLN A 66 117.08 -12.07 -43.22
N ALA A 67 117.51 -11.19 -44.14
CA ALA A 67 116.62 -10.23 -44.80
C ALA A 67 115.53 -10.94 -45.62
N THR A 68 115.85 -12.04 -46.32
CA THR A 68 114.86 -12.82 -47.05
C THR A 68 113.84 -13.49 -46.12
N GLU A 69 114.27 -13.98 -44.96
CA GLU A 69 113.36 -14.60 -43.99
C GLU A 69 112.46 -13.56 -43.31
N VAL A 70 112.99 -12.38 -42.97
CA VAL A 70 112.18 -11.26 -42.44
C VAL A 70 111.15 -10.82 -43.47
N ARG A 71 111.56 -10.69 -44.74
CA ARG A 71 110.64 -10.35 -45.84
C ARG A 71 109.53 -11.41 -45.97
N ARG A 72 109.89 -12.70 -45.98
CA ARG A 72 108.92 -13.80 -46.07
C ARG A 72 107.90 -13.75 -44.92
N LYS A 73 108.35 -13.51 -43.69
CA LYS A 73 107.46 -13.34 -42.53
C LYS A 73 106.55 -12.11 -42.69
N SER A 74 107.10 -10.98 -43.11
CA SER A 74 106.30 -9.77 -43.34
C SER A 74 105.26 -9.94 -44.45
N GLU A 75 105.57 -10.70 -45.51
CA GLU A 75 104.62 -11.03 -46.57
C GLU A 75 103.49 -11.91 -46.04
N GLN A 76 103.83 -12.92 -45.22
CA GLN A 76 102.85 -13.78 -44.55
C GLN A 76 101.94 -12.98 -43.60
N ASP A 77 102.51 -12.12 -42.75
CA ASP A 77 101.75 -11.26 -41.84
C ASP A 77 100.81 -10.31 -42.61
N CYS A 78 101.26 -9.81 -43.77
CA CYS A 78 100.44 -8.97 -44.63
C CYS A 78 99.25 -9.73 -45.22
N ASP A 79 99.45 -10.98 -45.64
CA ASP A 79 98.37 -11.82 -46.17
C ASP A 79 97.38 -12.25 -45.08
N ASP A 80 97.86 -12.57 -43.89
CA ASP A 80 97.01 -12.85 -42.72
C ASP A 80 96.17 -11.60 -42.36
N LEU A 81 96.78 -10.41 -42.34
CA LEU A 81 96.07 -9.17 -42.08
C LEU A 81 95.01 -8.87 -43.16
N LYS A 82 95.31 -9.12 -44.46
CA LYS A 82 94.31 -8.98 -45.54
C LYS A 82 93.13 -9.90 -45.31
N GLN A 83 93.34 -11.15 -44.93
CA GLN A 83 92.25 -12.09 -44.64
C GLN A 83 91.38 -11.61 -43.46
N VAL A 84 92.01 -11.11 -42.40
CA VAL A 84 91.31 -10.52 -41.24
C VAL A 84 90.46 -9.33 -41.67
N VAL A 85 90.99 -8.42 -42.49
CA VAL A 85 90.25 -7.24 -42.98
C VAL A 85 89.08 -7.63 -43.89
N VAL A 86 89.28 -8.60 -44.79
CA VAL A 86 88.19 -9.11 -45.65
C VAL A 86 87.07 -9.70 -44.79
N LYS A 87 87.40 -10.55 -43.82
CA LYS A 87 86.42 -11.14 -42.92
C LYS A 87 85.69 -10.07 -42.10
N ALA A 88 86.42 -9.12 -41.50
CA ALA A 88 85.83 -8.04 -40.73
C ALA A 88 84.88 -7.16 -41.58
N THR A 89 85.23 -6.93 -42.84
CA THR A 89 84.38 -6.17 -43.78
C THR A 89 83.10 -6.94 -44.10
N GLN A 90 83.20 -8.25 -44.35
CA GLN A 90 82.03 -9.12 -44.58
C GLN A 90 81.12 -9.19 -43.35
N ASP A 91 81.69 -9.36 -42.16
CA ASP A 91 80.95 -9.38 -40.90
C ASP A 91 80.23 -8.04 -40.66
N MET A 92 80.90 -6.92 -40.94
CA MET A 92 80.31 -5.59 -40.84
C MET A 92 79.15 -5.38 -41.83
N SER A 93 79.31 -5.78 -43.10
CA SER A 93 78.22 -5.74 -44.08
C SER A 93 77.03 -6.60 -43.63
N SER A 94 77.28 -7.80 -43.11
CA SER A 94 76.21 -8.66 -42.60
C SER A 94 75.48 -8.05 -41.40
N LEU A 95 76.20 -7.37 -40.50
CA LEU A 95 75.59 -6.63 -39.39
C LEU A 95 74.75 -5.45 -39.87
N TYR A 96 75.21 -4.73 -40.89
CA TYR A 96 74.47 -3.61 -41.48
C TYR A 96 73.17 -4.07 -42.14
N ASP A 97 73.20 -5.19 -42.87
CA ASP A 97 72.00 -5.78 -43.48
C ASP A 97 70.99 -6.23 -42.43
N ARG A 98 71.47 -6.84 -41.33
CA ARG A 98 70.62 -7.21 -40.17
C ARG A 98 70.02 -6.00 -39.50
N TYR A 99 70.81 -4.95 -39.28
CA TYR A 99 70.33 -3.70 -38.69
C TYR A 99 69.23 -3.06 -39.56
N THR A 100 69.46 -2.98 -40.87
CA THR A 100 68.49 -2.41 -41.81
C THR A 100 67.20 -3.22 -41.82
N SER A 101 67.31 -4.56 -41.88
CA SER A 101 66.16 -5.47 -41.81
C SER A 101 65.39 -5.29 -40.50
N LEU A 102 66.08 -5.19 -39.36
CA LEU A 102 65.47 -4.98 -38.05
C LEU A 102 64.76 -3.62 -37.99
N SER A 103 65.40 -2.55 -38.48
CA SER A 103 64.83 -1.21 -38.55
C SER A 103 63.55 -1.18 -39.38
N GLU A 104 63.52 -1.86 -40.52
CA GLU A 104 62.31 -1.98 -41.35
C GLU A 104 61.20 -2.76 -40.65
N THR A 105 61.55 -3.86 -39.96
CA THR A 105 60.55 -4.60 -39.17
C THR A 105 59.98 -3.76 -38.04
N HIS A 106 60.84 -2.99 -37.35
CA HIS A 106 60.41 -2.09 -36.29
C HIS A 106 59.45 -1.01 -36.81
N ALA A 107 59.80 -0.36 -37.93
CA ALA A 107 58.94 0.63 -38.58
C ALA A 107 57.57 0.04 -38.96
N LYS A 108 57.54 -1.18 -39.52
CA LYS A 108 56.29 -1.88 -39.85
C LYS A 108 55.46 -2.21 -38.61
N THR A 109 56.10 -2.64 -37.51
CA THR A 109 55.39 -2.92 -36.25
C THR A 109 54.84 -1.66 -35.61
N GLU A 110 55.59 -0.56 -35.64
CA GLU A 110 55.16 0.73 -35.10
C GLU A 110 53.97 1.29 -35.90
N GLU A 111 54.03 1.22 -37.23
CA GLU A 111 52.91 1.63 -38.09
C GLU A 111 51.66 0.76 -37.83
N ALA A 112 51.82 -0.56 -37.67
CA ALA A 112 50.72 -1.45 -37.37
C ALA A 112 50.07 -1.15 -36.00
N LEU A 113 50.89 -0.93 -34.97
CA LEU A 113 50.41 -0.57 -33.63
C LEU A 113 49.72 0.79 -33.62
N SER A 114 50.28 1.78 -34.33
CA SER A 114 49.67 3.11 -34.48
C SER A 114 48.28 3.02 -35.13
N LYS A 115 48.15 2.25 -36.22
CA LYS A 115 46.85 2.00 -36.87
C LYS A 115 45.84 1.31 -35.95
N GLN A 116 46.29 0.34 -35.14
CA GLN A 116 45.44 -0.34 -34.17
C GLN A 116 44.97 0.60 -33.06
N LEU A 117 45.86 1.46 -32.55
CA LEU A 117 45.53 2.45 -31.53
C LEU A 117 44.51 3.48 -32.06
N ASP A 118 44.69 3.97 -33.29
CA ASP A 118 43.75 4.89 -33.94
C ASP A 118 42.38 4.25 -34.21
N ALA A 119 42.34 2.95 -34.52
CA ALA A 119 41.09 2.20 -34.65
C ALA A 119 40.39 2.06 -33.30
N ALA A 120 41.13 1.71 -32.24
CA ALA A 120 40.60 1.58 -30.88
C ALA A 120 40.04 2.92 -30.36
N HIS A 121 40.74 4.03 -30.58
CA HIS A 121 40.25 5.36 -30.20
C HIS A 121 38.96 5.75 -30.94
N ARG A 122 38.84 5.39 -32.23
CA ARG A 122 37.62 5.64 -33.00
C ARG A 122 36.44 4.82 -32.49
N GLU A 123 36.64 3.54 -32.20
CA GLU A 123 35.58 2.70 -31.62
C GLU A 123 35.16 3.17 -30.23
N LEU A 124 36.13 3.50 -29.36
CA LEU A 124 35.83 4.07 -28.04
C LEU A 124 35.05 5.39 -28.14
N GLY A 125 35.37 6.23 -29.13
CA GLY A 125 34.62 7.44 -29.44
C GLY A 125 33.17 7.17 -29.83
N LYS A 126 32.91 6.14 -30.65
CA LYS A 126 31.55 5.72 -31.01
C LYS A 126 30.78 5.21 -29.81
N GLU A 127 31.34 4.27 -29.05
CA GLU A 127 30.71 3.71 -27.84
C GLU A 127 30.35 4.81 -26.84
N ARG A 128 31.23 5.81 -26.67
CA ARG A 128 30.95 6.97 -25.83
C ARG A 128 29.76 7.78 -26.34
N SER A 129 29.70 8.07 -27.64
CA SER A 129 28.57 8.80 -28.23
C SER A 129 27.25 8.03 -28.12
N GLU A 130 27.27 6.71 -28.33
CA GLU A 130 26.10 5.84 -28.16
C GLU A 130 25.63 5.80 -26.70
N ASN A 131 26.55 5.76 -25.75
CA ASN A 131 26.23 5.83 -24.32
C ASN A 131 25.61 7.18 -23.94
N GLU A 132 26.16 8.29 -24.44
CA GLU A 132 25.58 9.64 -24.24
C GLU A 132 24.15 9.74 -24.82
N GLU A 133 23.90 9.14 -25.99
CA GLU A 133 22.56 9.06 -26.59
C GLU A 133 21.61 8.21 -25.75
N LEU A 134 22.06 7.04 -25.26
CA LEU A 134 21.27 6.16 -24.40
C LEU A 134 20.93 6.81 -23.06
N GLN A 135 21.86 7.55 -22.46
CA GLN A 135 21.60 8.32 -21.23
C GLN A 135 20.55 9.40 -21.47
N THR A 136 20.63 10.10 -22.61
CA THR A 136 19.63 11.11 -22.98
C THR A 136 18.24 10.48 -23.20
N LYS A 137 18.17 9.35 -23.90
CA LYS A 137 16.93 8.58 -24.08
C LYS A 137 16.36 8.11 -22.75
N LEU A 138 17.19 7.57 -21.86
CA LEU A 138 16.78 7.11 -20.54
C LEU A 138 16.22 8.26 -19.70
N ALA A 139 16.89 9.42 -19.71
CA ALA A 139 16.41 10.62 -19.02
C ALA A 139 15.04 11.08 -19.58
N SER A 140 14.88 11.10 -20.91
CA SER A 140 13.60 11.42 -21.56
C SER A 140 12.50 10.47 -21.11
N THR A 141 12.73 9.15 -21.20
CA THR A 141 11.75 8.15 -20.78
C THR A 141 11.39 8.26 -19.30
N ALA A 142 12.37 8.55 -18.43
CA ALA A 142 12.11 8.78 -17.01
C ALA A 142 11.20 10.01 -16.78
N THR A 143 11.42 11.10 -17.52
CA THR A 143 10.54 12.29 -17.44
C THR A 143 9.14 12.01 -17.97
N GLU A 144 9.00 11.25 -19.05
CA GLU A 144 7.71 10.84 -19.59
C GLU A 144 6.94 9.92 -18.63
N SER A 145 7.64 8.95 -18.01
CA SER A 145 7.04 8.08 -17.00
C SER A 145 6.50 8.90 -15.83
N ARG A 146 7.31 9.82 -15.29
CA ARG A 146 6.89 10.71 -14.22
C ARG A 146 5.68 11.57 -14.60
N ALA A 147 5.63 12.05 -15.84
CA ALA A 147 4.47 12.82 -16.33
C ALA A 147 3.20 11.96 -16.37
N LYS A 148 3.31 10.68 -16.79
CA LYS A 148 2.20 9.73 -16.75
C LYS A 148 1.76 9.38 -15.33
N ASP A 149 2.69 9.23 -14.39
CA ASP A 149 2.36 8.98 -12.98
C ASP A 149 1.54 10.13 -12.39
N ILE A 150 1.92 11.38 -12.67
CA ILE A 150 1.15 12.58 -12.27
C ILE A 150 -0.25 12.58 -12.91
N GLN A 151 -0.37 12.17 -14.18
CA GLN A 151 -1.67 12.05 -14.84
C GLN A 151 -2.55 10.96 -14.20
N LEU A 152 -1.96 9.82 -13.83
CA LEU A 152 -2.66 8.73 -13.15
C LEU A 152 -3.16 9.17 -11.77
N GLU A 153 -2.34 9.89 -11.00
CA GLU A 153 -2.73 10.46 -9.70
C GLU A 153 -3.94 11.40 -9.87
N LYS A 154 -3.91 12.27 -10.88
CA LYS A 154 -5.05 13.15 -11.18
C LYS A 154 -6.32 12.38 -11.56
N VAL A 155 -6.21 11.31 -12.34
CA VAL A 155 -7.36 10.46 -12.70
C VAL A 155 -7.89 9.73 -11.46
N GLN A 156 -7.02 9.28 -10.58
CA GLN A 156 -7.39 8.66 -9.31
C GLN A 156 -8.20 9.63 -8.44
N ASP A 157 -7.75 10.88 -8.31
CA ASP A 157 -8.46 11.93 -7.57
C ASP A 157 -9.85 12.21 -8.18
N GLN A 158 -9.93 12.29 -9.51
CA GLN A 158 -11.22 12.45 -10.20
C GLN A 158 -12.15 11.25 -9.96
N LEU A 159 -11.62 10.03 -9.97
CA LEU A 159 -12.39 8.82 -9.70
C LEU A 159 -12.95 8.81 -8.27
N THR A 160 -12.13 9.19 -7.27
CA THR A 160 -12.58 9.29 -5.88
C THR A 160 -13.67 10.35 -5.69
N THR A 161 -13.54 11.48 -6.38
CA THR A 161 -14.54 12.57 -6.37
C THR A 161 -15.86 12.08 -6.96
N LEU A 162 -15.82 11.48 -8.16
CA LEU A 162 -17.01 10.91 -8.81
C LEU A 162 -17.65 9.80 -7.96
N HIS A 163 -16.86 8.97 -7.28
CA HIS A 163 -17.38 7.95 -6.39
C HIS A 163 -18.12 8.55 -5.19
N SER A 164 -17.60 9.65 -4.62
CA SER A 164 -18.27 10.40 -3.56
C SER A 164 -19.60 11.01 -4.05
N GLU A 165 -19.59 11.67 -5.20
CA GLU A 165 -20.78 12.25 -5.83
C GLU A 165 -21.85 11.19 -6.10
N LEU A 166 -21.46 10.04 -6.66
CA LEU A 166 -22.37 8.91 -6.88
C LEU A 166 -22.96 8.38 -5.56
N GLY A 167 -22.15 8.32 -4.51
CA GLY A 167 -22.60 7.93 -3.17
C GLY A 167 -23.57 8.94 -2.54
N GLU A 168 -23.45 10.24 -2.84
CA GLU A 168 -24.43 11.24 -2.45
C GLU A 168 -25.73 11.13 -3.24
N GLU A 169 -25.65 10.95 -4.56
CA GLU A 169 -26.84 10.76 -5.40
C GLU A 169 -27.62 9.51 -5.01
N ARG A 170 -26.93 8.41 -4.70
CA ARG A 170 -27.57 7.22 -4.14
C ARG A 170 -28.34 7.55 -2.85
N ARG A 171 -27.75 8.30 -1.92
CA ARG A 171 -28.43 8.75 -0.69
C ARG A 171 -29.63 9.65 -0.98
N ARG A 172 -29.56 10.51 -2.01
CA ARG A 172 -30.70 11.34 -2.45
C ARG A 172 -31.83 10.47 -2.99
N VAL A 173 -31.52 9.47 -3.83
CA VAL A 173 -32.50 8.51 -4.36
C VAL A 173 -33.16 7.71 -3.24
N ASP A 174 -32.39 7.19 -2.28
CA ASP A 174 -32.93 6.45 -1.14
C ASP A 174 -33.90 7.33 -0.33
N LYS A 175 -33.57 8.61 -0.13
CA LYS A 175 -34.45 9.58 0.53
C LYS A 175 -35.76 9.80 -0.25
N VAL A 176 -35.70 9.90 -1.58
CA VAL A 176 -36.91 9.99 -2.41
C VAL A 176 -37.74 8.70 -2.29
N GLY A 177 -37.10 7.53 -2.23
CA GLY A 177 -37.77 6.25 -1.94
C GLY A 177 -38.56 6.28 -0.64
N THR A 178 -37.92 6.70 0.47
CA THR A 178 -38.61 6.81 1.78
C THR A 178 -39.77 7.82 1.77
N LEU A 179 -39.65 8.90 0.99
CA LEU A 179 -40.74 9.85 0.78
C LEU A 179 -41.88 9.21 -0.01
N GLY A 180 -41.57 8.42 -1.04
CA GLY A 180 -42.56 7.64 -1.79
C GLY A 180 -43.34 6.66 -0.91
N GLU A 181 -42.66 5.94 -0.02
CA GLU A 181 -43.31 5.07 0.98
C GLU A 181 -44.20 5.86 1.95
N SER A 182 -43.72 7.02 2.42
CA SER A 182 -44.52 7.91 3.28
C SER A 182 -45.78 8.41 2.57
N VAL A 183 -45.67 8.83 1.30
CA VAL A 183 -46.81 9.26 0.48
C VAL A 183 -47.80 8.11 0.29
N LYS A 184 -47.31 6.90 0.01
CA LYS A 184 -48.15 5.71 -0.10
C LYS A 184 -48.93 5.46 1.19
N SER A 185 -48.27 5.52 2.35
CA SER A 185 -48.93 5.38 3.65
C SER A 185 -49.99 6.47 3.88
N ILE A 186 -49.71 7.73 3.53
CA ILE A 186 -50.70 8.82 3.61
C ILE A 186 -51.92 8.51 2.72
N LEU A 187 -51.72 8.02 1.50
CA LEU A 187 -52.81 7.65 0.60
C LEU A 187 -53.66 6.51 1.16
N GLU A 188 -53.05 5.45 1.68
CA GLU A 188 -53.76 4.33 2.35
C GLU A 188 -54.57 4.82 3.56
N THR A 189 -54.00 5.77 4.33
CA THR A 189 -54.69 6.38 5.48
C THR A 189 -55.86 7.25 5.02
N LEU A 190 -55.71 7.98 3.93
CA LEU A 190 -56.76 8.82 3.34
C LEU A 190 -57.92 7.98 2.83
N GLU A 191 -57.64 6.90 2.11
CA GLU A 191 -58.63 5.92 1.64
C GLU A 191 -59.41 5.31 2.82
N SER A 192 -58.69 4.89 3.87
CA SER A 192 -59.31 4.39 5.10
C SER A 192 -60.19 5.45 5.76
N THR A 193 -59.75 6.70 5.80
CA THR A 193 -60.52 7.83 6.35
C THR A 193 -61.78 8.13 5.54
N GLN A 194 -61.71 8.05 4.20
CA GLN A 194 -62.88 8.18 3.33
C GLN A 194 -63.88 7.04 3.55
N SER A 195 -63.41 5.80 3.69
CA SER A 195 -64.27 4.66 4.03
C SER A 195 -64.99 4.88 5.36
N LEU A 196 -64.26 5.31 6.40
CA LEU A 196 -64.84 5.64 7.69
C LEU A 196 -65.83 6.81 7.62
N GLN A 197 -65.61 7.81 6.76
CA GLN A 197 -66.57 8.90 6.55
C GLN A 197 -67.89 8.41 5.93
N LEU A 198 -67.83 7.46 5.00
CA LEU A 198 -69.00 6.80 4.43
C LEU A 198 -69.77 6.03 5.51
N GLU A 199 -69.09 5.21 6.31
CA GLU A 199 -69.71 4.50 7.44
C GLU A 199 -70.31 5.47 8.48
N LEU A 200 -69.65 6.58 8.77
CA LEU A 200 -70.18 7.62 9.66
C LEU A 200 -71.45 8.27 9.08
N SER A 201 -71.49 8.49 7.76
CA SER A 201 -72.68 9.00 7.09
C SER A 201 -73.84 8.00 7.17
N ASP A 202 -73.57 6.72 6.95
CA ASP A 202 -74.56 5.66 7.02
C ASP A 202 -75.08 5.46 8.45
N THR A 203 -74.20 5.39 9.44
CA THR A 203 -74.60 5.31 10.86
C THR A 203 -75.38 6.53 11.32
N LYS A 204 -75.03 7.74 10.85
CA LYS A 204 -75.80 8.96 11.11
C LYS A 204 -77.20 8.89 10.50
N SER A 205 -77.34 8.28 9.32
CA SER A 205 -78.64 8.06 8.69
C SER A 205 -79.50 7.06 9.48
N LEU A 206 -78.89 5.96 9.94
CA LEU A 206 -79.53 4.96 10.80
C LEU A 206 -79.94 5.55 12.16
N LEU A 207 -79.11 6.41 12.75
CA LEU A 207 -79.42 7.11 13.99
C LEU A 207 -80.64 8.02 13.81
N LYS A 208 -80.70 8.81 12.73
CA LYS A 208 -81.88 9.62 12.41
C LYS A 208 -83.14 8.76 12.22
N GLU A 209 -83.02 7.59 11.61
CA GLU A 209 -84.14 6.65 11.47
C GLU A 209 -84.60 6.11 12.84
N ALA A 210 -83.65 5.76 13.72
CA ALA A 210 -83.94 5.30 15.07
C ALA A 210 -84.57 6.41 15.93
N GLU A 211 -84.11 7.64 15.83
CA GLU A 211 -84.73 8.82 16.46
C GLU A 211 -86.17 9.04 15.97
N GLY A 212 -86.43 8.86 14.67
CA GLY A 212 -87.79 8.90 14.11
C GLY A 212 -88.72 7.79 14.65
N LYS A 213 -88.17 6.59 14.87
CA LYS A 213 -88.89 5.46 15.51
C LYS A 213 -89.17 5.70 17.00
N LEU A 214 -88.28 6.40 17.71
CA LEU A 214 -88.48 6.76 19.11
C LEU A 214 -89.54 7.86 19.26
N ALA A 215 -89.55 8.85 18.36
CA ALA A 215 -90.56 9.91 18.33
C ALA A 215 -91.99 9.39 18.09
N THR A 216 -92.14 8.20 17.48
CA THR A 216 -93.44 7.56 17.25
C THR A 216 -93.93 6.70 18.43
N GLN A 217 -93.07 6.28 19.36
CA GLN A 217 -93.47 5.51 20.55
C GLN A 217 -93.94 6.35 21.75
N GLN A 218 -93.69 7.67 21.74
CA GLN A 218 -94.07 8.55 22.84
C GLN A 218 -95.57 8.94 22.83
N ALA A 219 -96.35 8.47 21.85
CA ALA A 219 -97.75 8.85 21.64
C ALA A 219 -98.81 7.94 22.29
N THR A 220 -98.43 6.86 23.00
CA THR A 220 -99.42 5.89 23.52
C THR A 220 -99.05 5.34 24.89
N CYS A 221 -99.49 6.01 25.96
CA CYS A 221 -99.69 5.43 27.29
C CYS A 221 -100.82 6.17 28.03
N GLN A 222 -102.07 5.73 27.85
CA GLN A 222 -103.22 6.12 28.69
C GLN A 222 -103.74 4.88 29.44
N GLY A 223 -103.87 4.98 30.77
CA GLY A 223 -104.38 3.93 31.66
C GLY A 223 -104.00 4.16 33.12
N PHE A 224 -104.67 3.50 34.08
CA PHE A 224 -104.50 3.69 35.54
C PHE A 224 -103.04 3.58 36.06
N THR A 225 -102.15 2.92 35.32
CA THR A 225 -100.71 2.87 35.61
C THR A 225 -99.98 4.19 35.30
N SER A 226 -100.51 5.05 34.43
CA SER A 226 -99.98 6.38 34.10
C SER A 226 -100.12 7.35 35.27
N ASP A 227 -101.26 7.35 35.97
CA ASP A 227 -101.46 8.25 37.12
C ASP A 227 -100.61 7.83 38.30
N LEU A 228 -100.40 6.52 38.48
CA LEU A 228 -99.47 5.99 39.47
C LEU A 228 -98.01 6.33 39.11
N ALA A 229 -97.60 6.18 37.86
CA ALA A 229 -96.26 6.52 37.39
C ALA A 229 -95.98 8.04 37.47
N LYS A 230 -96.96 8.89 37.16
CA LYS A 230 -96.88 10.35 37.38
C LYS A 230 -96.76 10.71 38.85
N MET A 231 -97.52 10.04 39.72
CA MET A 231 -97.43 10.23 41.17
C MET A 231 -96.04 9.85 41.70
N TYR A 232 -95.45 8.75 41.21
CA TYR A 232 -94.08 8.35 41.58
C TYR A 232 -93.00 9.29 41.03
N LEU A 233 -93.13 9.79 39.79
CA LEU A 233 -92.21 10.79 39.23
C LEU A 233 -92.27 12.12 40.01
N GLN A 234 -93.46 12.58 40.40
CA GLN A 234 -93.62 13.78 41.23
C GLN A 234 -93.08 13.60 42.66
N LEU A 235 -93.29 12.43 43.27
CA LEU A 235 -92.66 12.09 44.55
C LEU A 235 -91.13 12.03 44.45
N ALA A 236 -90.61 11.46 43.36
CA ALA A 236 -89.18 11.39 43.10
C ALA A 236 -88.57 12.78 42.89
N GLU A 237 -89.28 13.74 42.28
CA GLU A 237 -88.83 15.14 42.17
C GLU A 237 -88.88 15.92 43.49
N VAL A 238 -89.92 15.75 44.31
CA VAL A 238 -90.10 16.51 45.56
C VAL A 238 -89.18 16.02 46.68
N PHE A 239 -88.80 14.74 46.65
CA PHE A 239 -88.01 14.06 47.67
C PHE A 239 -86.66 13.51 47.15
N GLN A 240 -86.04 14.16 46.14
CA GLN A 240 -84.73 13.78 45.58
C GLN A 240 -83.62 13.66 46.64
N ASP A 241 -83.73 14.43 47.73
CA ASP A 241 -82.73 14.50 48.79
C ASP A 241 -82.96 13.50 49.94
N LEU A 242 -84.04 12.71 49.89
CA LEU A 242 -84.32 11.65 50.86
C LEU A 242 -83.77 10.31 50.37
N PRO A 243 -82.83 9.68 51.09
CA PRO A 243 -82.23 8.45 50.62
C PRO A 243 -83.22 7.29 50.64
N THR A 244 -83.40 6.65 49.48
CA THR A 244 -84.37 5.58 49.27
C THR A 244 -83.65 4.23 49.15
N THR A 245 -83.41 3.55 50.28
CA THR A 245 -83.11 2.11 50.28
C THR A 245 -83.77 1.40 51.48
N PRO A 246 -84.51 0.30 51.26
CA PRO A 246 -84.98 -0.53 52.37
C PRO A 246 -83.87 -1.51 52.79
N GLY A 247 -83.27 -1.27 53.95
CA GLY A 247 -82.48 -2.27 54.67
C GLY A 247 -83.40 -3.19 55.47
N GLY A 248 -83.53 -4.45 55.06
CA GLY A 248 -84.19 -5.49 55.85
C GLY A 248 -84.88 -6.56 55.01
N SER A 249 -84.39 -7.79 55.11
CA SER A 249 -84.92 -9.00 54.47
C SER A 249 -86.23 -9.48 55.09
N GLY A 250 -87.27 -8.66 55.04
CA GLY A 250 -88.64 -9.04 55.38
C GLY A 250 -89.55 -8.75 54.20
N SER A 251 -90.45 -9.68 53.86
CA SER A 251 -91.45 -9.50 52.81
C SER A 251 -92.46 -8.41 53.20
N PHE A 252 -92.06 -7.14 53.14
CA PHE A 252 -92.97 -6.02 53.22
C PHE A 252 -93.73 -5.94 51.90
N LYS A 253 -95.06 -5.94 51.96
CA LYS A 253 -95.91 -5.67 50.79
C LYS A 253 -95.74 -4.19 50.40
N MET A 254 -94.63 -3.87 49.75
CA MET A 254 -94.18 -2.51 49.43
C MET A 254 -95.22 -1.72 48.63
N HIS A 255 -95.96 -2.38 47.72
CA HIS A 255 -97.07 -1.72 47.03
C HIS A 255 -98.07 -1.13 48.04
N ARG A 256 -98.40 -1.86 49.11
CA ARG A 256 -99.49 -1.54 50.05
C ARG A 256 -99.07 -0.44 51.03
N VAL A 257 -97.77 -0.37 51.33
CA VAL A 257 -97.14 0.71 52.08
C VAL A 257 -97.08 1.97 51.22
N ALA A 258 -96.63 1.85 49.96
CA ALA A 258 -96.54 2.98 49.03
C ALA A 258 -97.91 3.58 48.68
N THR A 259 -98.97 2.77 48.52
CA THR A 259 -100.34 3.31 48.26
C THR A 259 -100.91 4.09 49.45
N LYS A 260 -100.44 3.82 50.68
CA LYS A 260 -100.86 4.54 51.88
C LYS A 260 -99.96 5.72 52.22
N MET A 261 -98.66 5.63 51.94
CA MET A 261 -97.70 6.70 52.22
C MET A 261 -97.68 7.79 51.13
N ALA A 262 -97.85 7.43 49.86
CA ALA A 262 -97.76 8.39 48.75
C ALA A 262 -98.77 9.55 48.86
N PRO A 263 -100.07 9.34 49.20
CA PRO A 263 -101.01 10.44 49.39
C PRO A 263 -100.65 11.34 50.58
N LEU A 264 -100.06 10.77 51.64
CA LEU A 264 -99.65 11.51 52.84
C LEU A 264 -98.40 12.37 52.58
N LEU A 265 -97.45 11.85 51.81
CA LEU A 265 -96.23 12.57 51.41
C LEU A 265 -96.49 13.69 50.39
N LEU A 266 -97.56 13.56 49.61
CA LEU A 266 -98.02 14.59 48.66
C LEU A 266 -98.93 15.65 49.31
N ALA A 267 -99.25 15.52 50.60
CA ALA A 267 -100.04 16.52 51.31
C ALA A 267 -99.24 17.83 51.49
N PRO A 268 -99.87 19.02 51.36
CA PRO A 268 -99.18 20.30 51.54
C PRO A 268 -98.48 20.40 52.90
N GLY A 269 -97.17 20.71 52.87
CA GLY A 269 -96.35 20.83 54.09
C GLY A 269 -95.88 19.51 54.69
N ALA A 270 -96.14 18.36 54.05
CA ALA A 270 -95.68 17.06 54.55
C ALA A 270 -94.15 16.94 54.59
N LYS A 271 -93.43 17.46 53.59
CA LYS A 271 -91.95 17.43 53.52
C LYS A 271 -91.30 18.05 54.76
N GLY A 272 -91.64 19.29 55.09
CA GLY A 272 -91.06 19.97 56.27
C GLY A 272 -91.43 19.31 57.60
N LYS A 273 -92.58 18.65 57.70
CA LYS A 273 -92.97 17.88 58.90
C LYS A 273 -92.19 16.57 59.03
N VAL A 274 -91.89 15.91 57.91
CA VAL A 274 -91.04 14.71 57.88
C VAL A 274 -89.60 15.06 58.20
N GLU A 275 -89.06 16.14 57.64
CA GLU A 275 -87.72 16.66 57.96
C GLU A 275 -87.60 17.02 59.45
N ALA A 276 -88.53 17.80 59.99
CA ALA A 276 -88.56 18.14 61.42
C ALA A 276 -88.70 16.91 62.35
N PHE A 277 -89.37 15.85 61.88
CA PHE A 277 -89.46 14.59 62.63
C PHE A 277 -88.13 13.81 62.61
N LEU A 278 -87.47 13.73 61.45
CA LEU A 278 -86.15 13.09 61.34
C LEU A 278 -85.08 13.83 62.15
N GLU A 279 -85.16 15.16 62.24
CA GLU A 279 -84.25 15.99 63.04
C GLU A 279 -84.53 15.93 64.55
N SER A 280 -85.72 15.48 64.97
CA SER A 280 -86.14 15.45 66.38
C SER A 280 -85.46 14.37 67.26
N GLN A 281 -84.65 13.49 66.66
CA GLN A 281 -83.95 12.38 67.32
C GLN A 281 -84.85 11.42 68.13
N ALA A 282 -86.14 11.33 67.79
CA ALA A 282 -87.06 10.42 68.47
C ALA A 282 -86.66 8.95 68.27
N SER A 283 -86.32 8.25 69.36
CA SER A 283 -85.83 6.86 69.32
C SER A 283 -86.90 5.79 69.22
N GLU A 284 -88.18 6.19 69.11
CA GLU A 284 -89.32 5.30 69.24
C GLU A 284 -90.21 5.30 67.99
N TRP A 285 -91.05 4.29 67.88
CA TRP A 285 -91.94 4.12 66.74
C TRP A 285 -93.09 5.13 66.78
N HIS A 286 -93.26 5.88 65.68
CA HIS A 286 -94.35 6.82 65.52
C HIS A 286 -95.24 6.45 64.33
N CYS A 287 -96.52 6.82 64.45
CA CYS A 287 -97.49 6.69 63.36
C CYS A 287 -97.26 7.80 62.34
N PHE A 288 -96.83 7.40 61.14
CA PHE A 288 -96.42 8.30 60.07
C PHE A 288 -97.52 9.29 59.66
N GLU A 289 -98.77 8.83 59.65
CA GLU A 289 -99.93 9.66 59.33
C GLU A 289 -100.20 10.74 60.40
N GLN A 290 -100.00 10.42 61.69
CA GLN A 290 -100.13 11.39 62.78
C GLN A 290 -98.96 12.38 62.81
N VAL A 291 -97.76 11.95 62.45
CA VAL A 291 -96.59 12.84 62.30
C VAL A 291 -96.83 13.87 61.19
N ILE A 292 -97.35 13.44 60.04
CA ILE A 292 -97.68 14.32 58.91
C ILE A 292 -98.87 15.23 59.22
N ALA A 293 -99.88 14.74 59.95
CA ALA A 293 -101.05 15.54 60.30
C ALA A 293 -100.74 16.57 61.41
N LEU A 294 -100.15 16.13 62.53
CA LEU A 294 -100.10 16.85 63.80
C LEU A 294 -98.69 17.31 64.21
N GLY A 295 -97.63 16.82 63.56
CA GLY A 295 -96.24 17.23 63.81
C GLY A 295 -95.39 16.21 64.58
N PRO A 296 -94.09 16.49 64.76
CA PRO A 296 -93.05 15.50 65.07
C PRO A 296 -93.14 14.88 66.49
N SER A 297 -93.80 15.55 67.43
CA SER A 297 -93.97 15.08 68.81
C SER A 297 -95.22 14.23 69.03
N HIS A 298 -95.97 13.92 67.97
CA HIS A 298 -97.25 13.21 68.04
C HIS A 298 -97.18 11.80 67.45
N GLY A 299 -98.03 10.91 67.97
CA GLY A 299 -98.26 9.60 67.40
C GLY A 299 -97.32 8.49 67.84
N ARG A 300 -96.73 8.62 69.03
CA ARG A 300 -95.99 7.56 69.72
C ARG A 300 -96.83 6.27 69.76
N ILE A 301 -96.24 5.19 69.25
CA ILE A 301 -96.88 3.87 69.18
C ILE A 301 -96.49 3.05 70.42
N VAL A 302 -97.46 2.34 71.00
CA VAL A 302 -97.21 1.29 72.00
C VAL A 302 -97.64 -0.05 71.40
N GLY A 303 -96.70 -0.94 71.12
CA GLY A 303 -96.98 -2.20 70.42
C GLY A 303 -97.22 -2.00 68.91
N ASN A 304 -98.34 -2.52 68.37
CA ASN A 304 -98.68 -2.47 66.94
C ASN A 304 -99.75 -1.45 66.54
N SER A 305 -100.16 -0.61 67.48
CA SER A 305 -101.33 0.26 67.34
C SER A 305 -101.09 1.61 67.99
N CYS A 306 -101.63 2.63 67.33
CA CYS A 306 -101.72 4.00 67.81
C CYS A 306 -103.20 4.27 68.10
N SER A 307 -103.48 5.30 68.90
CA SER A 307 -104.86 5.64 69.33
C SER A 307 -105.85 5.82 68.18
N ASN A 308 -105.39 6.19 66.98
CA ASN A 308 -106.22 6.34 65.79
C ASN A 308 -106.23 5.12 64.84
N HIS A 309 -105.32 4.15 65.01
CA HIS A 309 -105.23 2.97 64.14
C HIS A 309 -105.09 1.69 64.97
N PRO A 310 -106.21 1.12 65.47
CA PRO A 310 -106.19 -0.09 66.29
C PRO A 310 -105.82 -1.36 65.50
N THR A 311 -105.91 -1.34 64.17
CA THR A 311 -105.65 -2.50 63.29
C THR A 311 -104.28 -2.46 62.61
N GLY A 312 -103.42 -1.49 62.95
CA GLY A 312 -102.06 -1.35 62.44
C GLY A 312 -101.77 0.03 61.85
N CYS A 313 -100.71 0.69 62.31
CA CYS A 313 -100.26 2.00 61.81
C CYS A 313 -99.30 1.83 60.60
N VAL A 314 -98.99 2.90 59.89
CA VAL A 314 -97.78 2.99 59.04
C VAL A 314 -96.68 3.60 59.90
N TRP A 315 -95.48 3.02 59.88
CA TRP A 315 -94.48 3.18 60.93
C TRP A 315 -93.21 3.85 60.41
N SER A 316 -92.64 4.77 61.19
CA SER A 316 -91.28 5.28 60.96
C SER A 316 -90.60 5.58 62.30
N PRO A 317 -89.38 5.06 62.57
CA PRO A 317 -88.53 5.54 63.65
C PRO A 317 -87.70 6.75 63.17
N ALA A 318 -87.38 7.72 64.03
CA ALA A 318 -86.58 8.87 63.60
C ALA A 318 -85.11 8.50 63.31
N ASN A 319 -84.61 7.38 63.86
CA ASN A 319 -83.29 6.84 63.52
C ASN A 319 -83.31 5.92 62.30
N PHE A 320 -83.64 6.48 61.14
CA PHE A 320 -83.29 5.88 59.85
C PHE A 320 -81.77 6.07 59.64
N GLN A 321 -80.96 5.10 60.07
CA GLN A 321 -79.51 5.15 59.87
C GLN A 321 -79.16 5.07 58.39
N LEU A 322 -78.49 6.11 57.93
CA LEU A 322 -78.11 6.35 56.55
C LEU A 322 -76.58 6.45 56.45
N LEU A 323 -75.89 5.34 56.13
CA LEU A 323 -74.44 5.36 55.91
C LEU A 323 -73.97 4.37 54.83
N SER A 324 -73.29 4.96 53.83
CA SER A 324 -72.31 4.41 52.87
C SER A 324 -72.81 3.75 51.57
N LEU A 325 -73.02 4.63 50.58
CA LEU A 325 -72.87 4.36 49.15
C LEU A 325 -71.38 4.52 48.75
N ALA A 326 -71.01 3.92 47.60
CA ALA A 326 -69.87 4.23 46.72
C ALA A 326 -68.71 3.22 46.65
N LYS A 327 -68.96 2.09 45.98
CA LYS A 327 -68.06 1.51 44.96
C LYS A 327 -68.80 0.38 44.22
N SER A 328 -68.62 0.32 42.90
CA SER A 328 -69.10 -0.73 41.99
C SER A 328 -70.49 -0.52 41.36
N ILE A 329 -70.57 0.44 40.44
CA ILE A 329 -71.03 0.11 39.08
C ILE A 329 -69.97 0.67 38.12
N THR A 330 -68.89 -0.09 37.98
CA THR A 330 -68.09 -0.12 36.75
C THR A 330 -68.95 -0.65 35.60
N ILE A 331 -68.50 -0.37 34.39
CA ILE A 331 -69.10 -0.57 33.05
C ILE A 331 -69.41 -2.05 32.69
N ASP A 332 -69.63 -2.94 33.66
CA ASP A 332 -69.78 -4.38 33.41
C ASP A 332 -71.23 -4.91 33.50
N ASN A 333 -72.26 -4.05 33.55
CA ASN A 333 -73.65 -4.53 33.71
C ASN A 333 -74.69 -3.96 32.73
N ILE A 334 -74.25 -3.29 31.65
CA ILE A 334 -75.15 -2.91 30.55
C ILE A 334 -75.43 -4.12 29.64
N ASP A 335 -74.47 -5.02 29.46
CA ASP A 335 -74.65 -6.26 28.68
C ASP A 335 -75.64 -7.25 29.31
N GLY A 336 -75.79 -7.24 30.64
CA GLY A 336 -76.75 -8.08 31.35
C GLY A 336 -78.20 -7.59 31.22
N ILE A 337 -78.40 -6.28 31.04
CA ILE A 337 -79.72 -5.67 30.87
C ILE A 337 -80.17 -5.76 29.41
N ALA A 338 -79.24 -5.58 28.45
CA ALA A 338 -79.54 -5.77 27.03
C ALA A 338 -79.95 -7.23 26.71
N LYS A 339 -79.25 -8.23 27.24
CA LYS A 339 -79.58 -9.65 27.02
C LYS A 339 -80.91 -10.10 27.63
N ASN A 340 -81.33 -9.51 28.76
CA ASN A 340 -82.63 -9.82 29.35
C ASN A 340 -83.79 -9.18 28.58
N ILE A 341 -83.57 -8.04 27.92
CA ILE A 341 -84.57 -7.41 27.04
C ILE A 341 -84.68 -8.18 25.71
N GLU A 342 -83.56 -8.65 25.14
CA GLU A 342 -83.55 -9.51 23.95
C GLU A 342 -84.23 -10.87 24.19
N SER A 343 -84.05 -11.46 25.38
CA SER A 343 -84.76 -12.68 25.81
C SER A 343 -86.26 -12.47 25.98
N PHE A 344 -86.73 -11.25 26.29
CA PHE A 344 -88.14 -10.95 26.49
C PHE A 344 -88.85 -10.57 25.17
N LEU A 345 -88.09 -10.11 24.17
CA LEU A 345 -88.62 -9.63 22.88
C LEU A 345 -88.46 -10.61 21.72
N GLY A 346 -87.79 -11.75 21.90
CA GLY A 346 -87.84 -12.87 20.96
C GLY A 346 -87.23 -12.60 19.58
N VAL A 347 -86.17 -11.79 19.50
CA VAL A 347 -85.47 -11.50 18.23
C VAL A 347 -84.15 -12.26 18.19
N LYS A 348 -83.98 -13.16 17.21
CA LYS A 348 -82.70 -13.86 16.98
C LYS A 348 -81.72 -12.95 16.22
N PRO A 349 -80.44 -12.88 16.63
CA PRO A 349 -79.42 -12.17 15.86
C PRO A 349 -78.96 -13.00 14.64
N TYR A 350 -78.87 -12.32 13.50
CA TYR A 350 -78.20 -12.80 12.29
C TYR A 350 -76.69 -12.92 12.54
N ALA A 351 -76.11 -14.04 12.11
CA ALA A 351 -74.69 -14.31 12.22
C ALA A 351 -73.86 -13.39 11.32
N SER A 352 -72.77 -12.85 11.88
CA SER A 352 -71.70 -12.21 11.12
C SER A 352 -70.96 -13.25 10.26
N LEU A 353 -70.96 -13.03 8.95
CA LEU A 353 -70.02 -13.67 8.04
C LEU A 353 -68.67 -12.97 8.18
N THR A 354 -67.71 -13.66 8.79
CA THR A 354 -66.29 -13.43 8.50
C THR A 354 -65.91 -14.29 7.30
N GLY A 355 -65.50 -13.63 6.23
CA GLY A 355 -64.92 -14.19 5.01
C GLY A 355 -64.33 -13.06 4.20
#